data_AF-A0AAU4L6B7-F1
#
_entry.id   AF-A0AAU4L6B7-F1
#
_cell.length_a   1.000
_cell.length_b   1.000
_cell.length_c   1.000
_cell.angle_alpha   90.00
_cell.angle_beta   90.00
_cell.angle_gamma   90.00
#
_symmetry.space_group_name_H-M   'P 1'
#
loop_
_entity.id
_entity.type
_entity.pdbx_description
1 polymer ?
#
loop_
_entity_poly.entity_id
_entity_poly.type
_entity_poly.pdbx_seq_one_letter_code
_entity_poly.pdbx_strand_id
1 'polypeptide(L)'
;MTGDLFTVGLLEPDVLVAVLAGAVGVAPAEVDVADADADPEARSWDAPVLCAYTRLPAGGLGLLLDVYVADGTDGTLDEAELARRFAARAGTTVLYPAEAFPPSAYWAVTADGLVTRARLYEPDENEDPYVVDAVEAPVPDLPEVQVTLLPEILREERIDLPVTDAFNAAVPDSSAGSEADAARIGLVTWERLVRRLERDWAPSGRYRPDLYEEDLAERDELEVLEPRLPEAYVQPLRTALGQLDALFRTYTVPMADADEAQWWRGRRPRHVPWEDDAETAAEWDAERDAATGDQM
;
A
#
# COMPACT_ATOMS: atom_id res chain seq x y z
N MET A 1 -1.22 -22.54 -10.35
CA MET A 1 -0.94 -21.28 -9.62
C MET A 1 0.53 -20.94 -9.81
N THR A 2 0.85 -19.66 -10.00
CA THR A 2 2.22 -19.13 -10.05
C THR A 2 2.34 -18.06 -8.98
N GLY A 3 3.48 -17.95 -8.32
CA GLY A 3 3.74 -16.90 -7.35
C GLY A 3 5.23 -16.59 -7.21
N ASP A 4 5.52 -15.32 -6.93
CA ASP A 4 6.88 -14.81 -6.73
C ASP A 4 7.09 -14.59 -5.23
N LEU A 5 7.96 -15.39 -4.62
CA LEU A 5 8.24 -15.30 -3.19
C LEU A 5 9.66 -14.80 -2.96
N PHE A 6 9.83 -13.85 -2.04
CA PHE A 6 11.15 -13.51 -1.52
C PHE A 6 11.32 -14.11 -0.14
N THR A 7 12.52 -14.58 0.19
CA THR A 7 12.86 -15.05 1.54
C THR A 7 13.89 -14.10 2.15
N VAL A 8 13.77 -13.81 3.44
CA VAL A 8 14.81 -13.04 4.16
C VAL A 8 16.05 -13.91 4.39
N GLY A 9 15.84 -15.15 4.88
CA GLY A 9 16.92 -16.11 5.09
C GLY A 9 17.36 -16.84 3.82
N LEU A 10 18.63 -17.23 3.75
CA LEU A 10 19.11 -18.16 2.74
C LEU A 10 18.67 -19.59 3.06
N LEU A 11 18.23 -20.32 2.03
CA LEU A 11 17.83 -21.72 2.13
C LEU A 11 18.60 -22.55 1.10
N GLU A 12 19.08 -23.72 1.51
CA GLU A 12 19.72 -24.66 0.59
C GLU A 12 18.66 -25.40 -0.25
N PRO A 13 18.99 -25.87 -1.48
CA PRO A 13 18.02 -26.51 -2.37
C PRO A 13 17.25 -27.68 -1.75
N ASP A 14 17.93 -28.56 -0.99
CA ASP A 14 17.27 -29.68 -0.32
C ASP A 14 16.25 -29.22 0.73
N VAL A 15 16.49 -28.07 1.37
CA VAL A 15 15.56 -27.45 2.32
C VAL A 15 14.38 -26.86 1.57
N LEU A 16 14.61 -26.18 0.44
CA LEU A 16 13.54 -25.66 -0.41
C LEU A 16 12.59 -26.77 -0.88
N VAL A 17 13.13 -27.90 -1.34
CA VAL A 17 12.34 -29.09 -1.72
C VAL A 17 11.44 -29.53 -0.56
N ALA A 18 12.00 -29.71 0.64
CA ALA A 18 11.25 -30.17 1.80
C ALA A 18 10.17 -29.16 2.25
N VAL A 19 10.49 -27.86 2.24
CA VAL A 19 9.58 -26.78 2.63
C VAL A 19 8.42 -26.68 1.64
N LEU A 20 8.70 -26.62 0.33
CA LEU A 20 7.69 -26.53 -0.72
C LEU A 20 6.78 -27.76 -0.73
N ALA A 21 7.37 -28.96 -0.65
CA ALA A 21 6.61 -30.21 -0.56
C ALA A 21 5.65 -30.18 0.64
N GLY A 22 6.15 -29.75 1.79
CA GLY A 22 5.35 -29.61 3.00
C GLY A 22 4.26 -28.54 2.89
N ALA A 23 4.56 -27.39 2.27
CA ALA A 23 3.63 -26.26 2.15
C ALA A 23 2.47 -26.57 1.19
N VAL A 24 2.78 -27.22 0.07
CA VAL A 24 1.80 -27.62 -0.94
C VAL A 24 1.07 -28.92 -0.52
N GLY A 25 1.72 -29.80 0.25
CA GLY A 25 1.15 -31.07 0.68
C GLY A 25 1.42 -32.24 -0.27
N VAL A 26 2.55 -32.21 -0.98
CA VAL A 26 3.02 -33.25 -1.91
C VAL A 26 4.23 -34.00 -1.36
N ALA A 27 4.63 -35.10 -2.00
CA ALA A 27 5.87 -35.77 -1.65
C ALA A 27 7.10 -34.95 -2.12
N PRO A 28 8.24 -34.98 -1.41
CA PRO A 28 9.46 -34.29 -1.86
C PRO A 28 9.93 -34.67 -3.27
N ALA A 29 9.67 -35.90 -3.71
CA ALA A 29 10.00 -36.37 -5.07
C ALA A 29 9.12 -35.76 -6.17
N GLU A 30 8.05 -35.06 -5.79
CA GLU A 30 7.13 -34.35 -6.68
C GLU A 30 7.45 -32.85 -6.78
N VAL A 31 8.59 -32.42 -6.23
CA VAL A 31 9.06 -31.03 -6.26
C VAL A 31 10.40 -30.97 -6.98
N ASP A 32 10.48 -30.15 -8.02
CA ASP A 32 11.71 -29.78 -8.70
C ASP A 32 12.15 -28.39 -8.25
N VAL A 33 13.34 -28.29 -7.66
CA VAL A 33 13.98 -27.01 -7.30
C VAL A 33 15.29 -26.92 -8.05
N ALA A 34 15.48 -25.83 -8.79
CA ALA A 34 16.71 -25.56 -9.50
C ALA A 34 17.08 -24.08 -9.40
N ASP A 35 18.37 -23.80 -9.52
CA ASP A 35 18.86 -22.44 -9.73
C ASP A 35 18.24 -21.86 -11.02
N ALA A 36 17.91 -20.58 -11.05
CA ALA A 36 17.27 -19.95 -12.20
C ALA A 36 18.11 -20.06 -13.49
N ASP A 37 19.45 -20.09 -13.34
CA ASP A 37 20.40 -20.25 -14.44
C ASP A 37 20.83 -21.70 -14.68
N ALA A 38 20.18 -22.68 -14.02
CA ALA A 38 20.49 -24.09 -14.20
C ALA A 38 20.15 -24.59 -15.61
N ASP A 39 20.84 -25.65 -16.05
CA ASP A 39 20.57 -26.30 -17.33
C ASP A 39 19.10 -26.79 -17.40
N PRO A 40 18.29 -26.26 -18.35
CA PRO A 40 16.90 -26.68 -18.52
C PRO A 40 16.74 -28.19 -18.77
N GLU A 41 17.72 -28.86 -19.37
CA GLU A 41 17.64 -30.30 -19.66
C GLU A 41 17.78 -31.18 -18.39
N ALA A 42 18.33 -30.62 -17.31
CA ALA A 42 18.50 -31.33 -16.05
C ALA A 42 17.25 -31.27 -15.15
N ARG A 43 16.26 -30.43 -15.48
CA ARG A 43 15.07 -30.19 -14.66
C ARG A 43 13.98 -31.24 -14.88
N SER A 44 13.26 -31.56 -13.81
CA SER A 44 12.07 -32.42 -13.86
C SER A 44 10.81 -31.61 -14.16
N TRP A 45 10.65 -31.18 -15.41
CA TRP A 45 9.51 -30.35 -15.84
C TRP A 45 8.13 -30.99 -15.65
N ASP A 46 8.08 -32.32 -15.49
CA ASP A 46 6.84 -33.06 -15.22
C ASP A 46 6.45 -33.07 -13.73
N ALA A 47 7.28 -32.50 -12.84
CA ALA A 47 6.96 -32.40 -11.43
C ALA A 47 5.79 -31.43 -11.20
N PRO A 48 4.83 -31.76 -10.33
CA PRO A 48 3.67 -30.89 -10.08
C PRO A 48 4.03 -29.59 -9.36
N VAL A 49 5.19 -29.51 -8.71
CA VAL A 49 5.70 -28.27 -8.13
C VAL A 49 7.07 -27.98 -8.73
N LEU A 50 7.20 -26.84 -9.39
CA LEU A 50 8.46 -26.33 -9.94
C LEU A 50 8.85 -25.06 -9.18
N CYS A 51 10.12 -24.95 -8.82
CA CYS A 51 10.68 -23.72 -8.27
C CYS A 51 11.99 -23.41 -8.98
N ALA A 52 12.08 -22.22 -9.57
CA ALA A 52 13.36 -21.61 -9.89
C ALA A 52 13.73 -20.69 -8.73
N TYR A 53 14.98 -20.73 -8.25
CA TYR A 53 15.46 -19.80 -7.24
C TYR A 53 16.63 -18.97 -7.76
N THR A 54 16.67 -17.70 -7.36
CA THR A 54 17.78 -16.78 -7.59
C THR A 54 18.35 -16.36 -6.25
N ARG A 55 19.66 -16.51 -6.05
CA ARG A 55 20.34 -15.95 -4.88
C ARG A 55 20.51 -14.45 -5.07
N LEU A 56 20.01 -13.67 -4.12
CA LEU A 56 20.08 -12.22 -4.19
C LEU A 56 21.40 -11.70 -3.62
N PRO A 57 21.90 -10.55 -4.10
CA PRO A 57 23.00 -9.84 -3.46
C PRO A 57 22.66 -9.52 -1.99
N ALA A 58 23.67 -9.35 -1.15
CA ALA A 58 23.45 -9.03 0.26
C ALA A 58 22.70 -7.69 0.42
N GLY A 59 21.48 -7.72 0.98
CA GLY A 59 20.68 -6.50 1.16
C GLY A 59 19.35 -6.65 1.90
N GLY A 60 19.21 -7.69 2.73
CA GLY A 60 18.01 -7.93 3.55
C GLY A 60 17.10 -9.04 3.00
N LEU A 61 17.26 -9.43 1.74
CA LEU A 61 16.63 -10.62 1.16
C LEU A 61 17.69 -11.63 0.72
N GLY A 62 17.39 -12.92 0.88
CA GLY A 62 18.28 -14.02 0.56
C GLY A 62 18.00 -14.65 -0.81
N LEU A 63 16.74 -15.02 -1.07
CA LEU A 63 16.34 -15.66 -2.33
C LEU A 63 15.09 -14.99 -2.91
N LEU A 64 15.03 -14.93 -4.24
CA LEU A 64 13.79 -14.80 -5.02
C LEU A 64 13.43 -16.20 -5.54
N LEU A 65 12.17 -16.58 -5.40
CA LEU A 65 11.62 -17.87 -5.80
C LEU A 65 10.48 -17.63 -6.80
N ASP A 66 10.61 -18.16 -8.01
CA ASP A 66 9.52 -18.30 -8.98
C ASP A 66 8.92 -19.70 -8.80
N VAL A 67 7.73 -19.76 -8.20
CA VAL A 67 7.05 -21.00 -7.82
C VAL A 67 5.86 -21.25 -8.72
N TYR A 68 5.86 -22.40 -9.38
CA TYR A 68 4.73 -22.91 -10.12
C TYR A 68 4.17 -24.18 -9.45
N VAL A 69 2.87 -24.17 -9.21
CA VAL A 69 2.09 -25.32 -8.71
C VAL A 69 1.07 -25.70 -9.77
N ALA A 70 1.15 -26.93 -10.27
CA ALA A 70 0.26 -27.45 -11.30
C ALA A 70 -1.20 -27.50 -10.84
N ASP A 71 -2.13 -27.38 -11.79
CA ASP A 71 -3.56 -27.49 -11.49
C ASP A 71 -3.93 -28.92 -11.08
N GLY A 72 -4.62 -29.08 -9.95
CA GLY A 72 -5.05 -30.39 -9.43
C GLY A 72 -4.19 -30.96 -8.30
N THR A 73 -3.06 -30.31 -7.98
CA THR A 73 -2.48 -30.41 -6.63
C THR A 73 -3.47 -29.78 -5.63
N ASP A 74 -3.56 -30.32 -4.41
CA ASP A 74 -4.67 -30.10 -3.46
C ASP A 74 -5.22 -28.66 -3.46
N GLY A 75 -6.54 -28.54 -3.62
CA GLY A 75 -7.19 -27.37 -4.22
C GLY A 75 -6.96 -26.03 -3.51
N THR A 76 -7.11 -24.95 -4.27
CA THR A 76 -7.28 -23.55 -3.80
C THR A 76 -6.11 -22.95 -3.02
N LEU A 77 -4.88 -23.45 -3.17
CA LEU A 77 -3.72 -22.77 -2.62
C LEU A 77 -3.46 -21.48 -3.41
N ASP A 78 -3.85 -20.35 -2.83
CA ASP A 78 -3.44 -19.03 -3.31
C ASP A 78 -2.01 -18.70 -2.84
N GLU A 79 -1.44 -17.65 -3.44
CA GLU A 79 -0.08 -17.21 -3.15
C GLU A 79 0.11 -16.81 -1.68
N ALA A 80 -0.90 -16.17 -1.07
CA ALA A 80 -0.86 -15.77 0.34
C ALA A 80 -0.81 -16.98 1.28
N GLU A 81 -1.59 -18.04 1.02
CA GLU A 81 -1.56 -19.27 1.79
C GLU A 81 -0.27 -20.06 1.55
N LEU A 82 0.26 -20.07 0.32
CA LEU A 82 1.58 -20.63 0.04
C LEU A 82 2.65 -19.92 0.88
N ALA A 83 2.71 -18.58 0.83
CA ALA A 83 3.68 -17.78 1.58
C ALA A 83 3.59 -18.03 3.09
N ARG A 84 2.38 -18.07 3.67
CA ARG A 84 2.15 -18.42 5.09
C ARG A 84 2.71 -19.80 5.45
N ARG A 85 2.36 -20.81 4.67
CA ARG A 85 2.79 -22.19 4.92
C ARG A 85 4.29 -22.38 4.72
N PHE A 86 4.86 -21.66 3.76
CA PHE A 86 6.29 -21.64 3.48
C PHE A 86 7.04 -20.99 4.66
N ALA A 87 6.66 -19.78 5.07
CA ALA A 87 7.30 -19.04 6.16
C ALA A 87 7.36 -19.86 7.45
N ALA A 88 6.23 -20.44 7.85
CA ALA A 88 6.13 -21.26 9.05
C ALA A 88 7.02 -22.52 9.00
N ARG A 89 7.21 -23.12 7.82
CA ARG A 89 8.03 -24.34 7.64
C ARG A 89 9.51 -24.04 7.49
N ALA A 90 9.84 -22.97 6.77
CA ALA A 90 11.21 -22.53 6.56
C ALA A 90 11.80 -21.88 7.82
N GLY A 91 10.96 -21.37 8.72
CA GLY A 91 11.42 -20.64 9.89
C GLY A 91 12.03 -19.29 9.53
N THR A 92 11.53 -18.66 8.46
CA THR A 92 11.97 -17.33 7.99
C THR A 92 10.78 -16.53 7.48
N THR A 93 10.96 -15.23 7.39
CA THR A 93 10.01 -14.30 6.79
C THR A 93 10.01 -14.45 5.26
N VAL A 94 8.81 -14.51 4.70
CA VAL A 94 8.55 -14.58 3.26
C VAL A 94 7.79 -13.34 2.83
N LEU A 95 8.24 -12.67 1.75
CA LEU A 95 7.47 -11.62 1.10
C LEU A 95 6.79 -12.17 -0.15
N TYR A 96 5.58 -11.69 -0.44
CA TYR A 96 4.86 -11.96 -1.68
C TYR A 96 4.14 -10.70 -2.17
N PRO A 97 3.92 -10.54 -3.48
CA PRO A 97 3.26 -9.37 -4.05
C PRO A 97 1.89 -9.09 -3.42
N ALA A 98 1.57 -7.82 -3.22
CA ALA A 98 0.19 -7.44 -3.00
C ALA A 98 -0.57 -7.37 -4.33
N GLU A 99 -1.83 -7.81 -4.34
CA GLU A 99 -2.71 -7.74 -5.52
C GLU A 99 -3.06 -6.30 -5.98
N ALA A 100 -2.49 -5.26 -5.37
CA ALA A 100 -2.72 -3.86 -5.73
C ALA A 100 -1.47 -3.27 -6.38
N PHE A 101 -1.70 -2.48 -7.44
CA PHE A 101 -0.77 -2.08 -8.49
C PHE A 101 0.67 -1.73 -8.03
N PRO A 102 1.67 -2.01 -8.89
CA PRO A 102 3.07 -1.67 -8.65
C PRO A 102 3.30 -0.19 -8.28
N PRO A 103 4.39 0.14 -7.57
CA PRO A 103 5.64 -0.63 -7.58
C PRO A 103 6.30 -0.92 -6.21
N SER A 104 5.58 -1.05 -5.09
CA SER A 104 6.33 -1.24 -3.81
C SER A 104 5.65 -1.99 -2.67
N ALA A 105 4.33 -2.23 -2.68
CA ALA A 105 3.67 -2.85 -1.53
C ALA A 105 3.70 -4.38 -1.62
N TYR A 106 4.49 -5.01 -0.76
CA TYR A 106 4.51 -6.46 -0.54
C TYR A 106 3.79 -6.80 0.76
N TRP A 107 3.34 -8.05 0.86
CA TRP A 107 3.00 -8.66 2.14
C TRP A 107 4.22 -9.39 2.66
N ALA A 108 4.59 -9.15 3.91
CA ALA A 108 5.58 -9.94 4.65
C ALA A 108 4.85 -10.86 5.63
N VAL A 109 5.21 -12.14 5.61
CA VAL A 109 4.72 -13.16 6.52
C VAL A 109 5.85 -13.76 7.31
N THR A 110 5.80 -13.63 8.63
CA THR A 110 6.79 -14.20 9.53
C THR A 110 6.53 -15.68 9.81
N ALA A 111 7.53 -16.38 10.34
CA ALA A 111 7.41 -17.78 10.72
C ALA A 111 6.35 -18.05 11.82
N ASP A 112 6.06 -17.08 12.68
CA ASP A 112 5.01 -17.15 13.71
C ASP A 112 3.62 -16.70 13.21
N GLY A 113 3.51 -16.32 11.94
CA GLY A 113 2.24 -16.04 11.27
C GLY A 113 1.77 -14.59 11.35
N LEU A 114 2.61 -13.65 11.80
CA LEU A 114 2.35 -12.22 11.59
C LEU A 114 2.32 -11.95 10.08
N VAL A 115 1.27 -11.28 9.63
CA VAL A 115 1.14 -10.78 8.26
C VAL A 115 1.13 -9.26 8.33
N THR A 116 2.09 -8.62 7.68
CA THR A 116 2.22 -7.16 7.64
C THR A 116 2.56 -6.69 6.24
N ARG A 117 2.38 -5.40 5.99
CA ARG A 117 2.84 -4.76 4.76
C ARG A 117 4.33 -4.43 4.85
N ALA A 118 5.01 -4.53 3.71
CA ALA A 118 6.41 -4.18 3.52
C ALA A 118 6.56 -3.36 2.24
N ARG A 119 7.44 -2.37 2.25
CA ARG A 119 7.86 -1.67 1.05
C ARG A 119 9.14 -2.32 0.52
N LEU A 120 9.09 -2.80 -0.71
CA LEU A 120 10.22 -3.40 -1.41
C LEU A 120 10.59 -2.54 -2.61
N TYR A 121 11.86 -2.17 -2.71
CA TYR A 121 12.43 -1.57 -3.90
C TYR A 121 13.12 -2.63 -4.75
N GLU A 122 12.74 -2.68 -6.02
CA GLU A 122 13.47 -3.39 -7.05
C GLU A 122 14.78 -2.63 -7.35
N PRO A 123 15.87 -3.36 -7.65
CA PRO A 123 17.14 -2.74 -7.97
C PRO A 123 17.09 -2.01 -9.33
N ASP A 124 17.72 -0.83 -9.41
CA ASP A 124 17.82 -0.05 -10.65
C ASP A 124 18.73 -0.74 -11.68
N GLU A 125 19.76 -1.44 -11.19
CA GLU A 125 20.69 -2.25 -11.97
C GLU A 125 20.71 -3.68 -11.43
N ASN A 126 20.89 -4.69 -12.29
CA ASN A 126 20.83 -6.10 -11.90
C ASN A 126 21.82 -6.53 -10.78
N GLU A 127 22.83 -5.71 -10.49
CA GLU A 127 23.84 -5.97 -9.45
C GLU A 127 23.46 -5.37 -8.08
N ASP A 128 22.48 -4.46 -8.04
CA ASP A 128 22.01 -3.85 -6.80
C ASP A 128 21.12 -4.82 -6.02
N PRO A 129 21.15 -4.78 -4.68
CA PRO A 129 20.26 -5.61 -3.89
C PRO A 129 18.83 -5.06 -3.93
N TYR A 130 17.86 -5.97 -3.82
CA TYR A 130 16.53 -5.61 -3.39
C TYR A 130 16.57 -5.04 -1.97
N VAL A 131 15.83 -3.96 -1.71
CA VAL A 131 15.83 -3.29 -0.40
C VAL A 131 14.43 -3.25 0.19
N VAL A 132 14.28 -3.80 1.39
CA VAL A 132 13.11 -3.55 2.23
C VAL A 132 13.44 -2.36 3.14
N ASP A 133 12.85 -1.19 2.90
CA ASP A 133 13.15 0.02 3.68
C ASP A 133 12.14 0.25 4.82
N ALA A 134 10.90 -0.21 4.67
CA ALA A 134 9.83 0.01 5.64
C ALA A 134 8.84 -1.16 5.76
N VAL A 135 8.27 -1.34 6.96
CA VAL A 135 7.18 -2.30 7.27
C VAL A 135 6.13 -1.64 8.18
N GLU A 136 4.87 -2.10 8.13
CA GLU A 136 3.81 -1.56 9.01
C GLU A 136 3.78 -2.16 10.42
N ALA A 137 4.51 -3.25 10.65
CA ALA A 137 4.63 -3.91 11.95
C ALA A 137 6.04 -4.51 12.09
N PRO A 138 6.59 -4.63 13.33
CA PRO A 138 7.92 -5.17 13.54
C PRO A 138 8.07 -6.60 13.00
N VAL A 139 9.08 -6.82 12.16
CA VAL A 139 9.43 -8.12 11.58
C VAL A 139 10.75 -8.60 12.18
N PRO A 140 10.78 -9.73 12.93
CA PRO A 140 12.00 -10.17 13.63
C PRO A 140 13.23 -10.39 12.73
N ASP A 141 13.03 -10.87 11.50
CA ASP A 141 14.13 -11.11 10.55
C ASP A 141 14.62 -9.82 9.86
N LEU A 142 13.91 -8.71 10.05
CA LEU A 142 14.22 -7.39 9.49
C LEU A 142 14.29 -6.31 10.60
N PRO A 143 15.16 -6.48 11.62
CA PRO A 143 15.14 -5.64 12.82
C PRO A 143 15.59 -4.19 12.58
N GLU A 144 16.28 -3.93 11.47
CA GLU A 144 16.80 -2.60 11.10
C GLU A 144 15.83 -1.81 10.22
N VAL A 145 14.77 -2.46 9.72
CA VAL A 145 13.79 -1.86 8.80
C VAL A 145 12.86 -0.92 9.58
N GLN A 146 12.57 0.24 9.00
CA GLN A 146 11.71 1.23 9.66
C GLN A 146 10.29 0.70 9.82
N VAL A 147 9.73 0.79 11.03
CA VAL A 147 8.32 0.49 11.27
C VAL A 147 7.52 1.78 11.09
N THR A 148 6.71 1.88 10.04
CA THR A 148 5.90 3.07 9.74
C THR A 148 4.67 2.73 8.88
N LEU A 149 3.65 3.58 8.91
CA LEU A 149 2.54 3.50 7.97
C LEU A 149 3.02 3.84 6.57
N LEU A 150 2.69 2.97 5.61
CA LEU A 150 3.10 3.08 4.23
C LEU A 150 2.07 3.92 3.45
N PRO A 151 2.42 5.17 3.04
CA PRO A 151 1.48 6.07 2.38
C PRO A 151 0.85 5.50 1.11
N GLU A 152 1.64 4.81 0.30
CA GLU A 152 1.21 4.17 -0.94
C GLU A 152 0.05 3.19 -0.70
N ILE A 153 0.06 2.48 0.43
CA ILE A 153 -1.00 1.53 0.78
C ILE A 153 -2.28 2.28 1.14
N LEU A 154 -2.19 3.34 1.94
CA LEU A 154 -3.33 4.21 2.24
C LEU A 154 -3.89 4.87 0.96
N ARG A 155 -3.01 5.20 -0.01
CA ARG A 155 -3.39 5.69 -1.34
C ARG A 155 -3.89 4.58 -2.28
N GLU A 156 -3.79 3.30 -1.95
CA GLU A 156 -4.31 2.21 -2.78
C GLU A 156 -5.54 1.51 -2.18
N GLU A 157 -5.84 1.77 -0.90
CA GLU A 157 -7.02 1.22 -0.25
C GLU A 157 -8.30 1.55 -1.03
N ARG A 158 -9.05 0.49 -1.38
CA ARG A 158 -10.29 0.59 -2.12
C ARG A 158 -11.38 1.23 -1.28
N ILE A 159 -11.86 2.37 -1.74
CA ILE A 159 -12.96 3.13 -1.14
C ILE A 159 -13.96 3.42 -2.26
N ASP A 160 -15.26 3.30 -1.98
CA ASP A 160 -16.29 3.66 -2.95
C ASP A 160 -16.31 5.18 -3.15
N LEU A 161 -16.27 5.62 -4.41
CA LEU A 161 -16.19 7.04 -4.78
C LEU A 161 -17.42 7.48 -5.60
N PRO A 162 -18.65 7.33 -5.09
CA PRO A 162 -19.86 7.56 -5.88
C PRO A 162 -20.02 9.03 -6.34
N VAL A 163 -19.45 10.01 -5.64
CA VAL A 163 -19.50 11.41 -6.09
C VAL A 163 -18.60 11.63 -7.30
N THR A 164 -17.39 11.07 -7.25
CA THR A 164 -16.43 11.09 -8.33
C THR A 164 -16.92 10.28 -9.53
N ASP A 165 -17.54 9.13 -9.31
CA ASP A 165 -18.19 8.33 -10.36
C ASP A 165 -19.30 9.11 -11.06
N ALA A 166 -20.12 9.83 -10.30
CA ALA A 166 -21.15 10.70 -10.86
C ALA A 166 -20.58 11.87 -11.67
N PHE A 167 -19.46 12.47 -11.22
CA PHE A 167 -18.74 13.49 -11.97
C PHE A 167 -18.18 12.93 -13.29
N ASN A 168 -17.53 11.76 -13.25
CA ASN A 168 -16.98 11.08 -14.42
C ASN A 168 -18.08 10.75 -15.45
N ALA A 169 -19.26 10.32 -14.99
CA ALA A 169 -20.40 10.06 -15.85
C ALA A 169 -20.96 11.32 -16.53
N ALA A 170 -20.89 12.48 -15.84
CA ALA A 170 -21.33 13.77 -16.38
C ALA A 170 -20.31 14.40 -17.34
N VAL A 171 -19.03 14.03 -17.22
CA VAL A 171 -17.91 14.61 -17.96
C VAL A 171 -17.09 13.49 -18.61
N PRO A 172 -17.58 12.79 -19.64
CA PRO A 172 -16.92 11.57 -20.14
C PRO A 172 -15.63 11.83 -20.92
N ASP A 173 -15.54 12.97 -21.62
CA ASP A 173 -14.43 13.29 -22.54
C ASP A 173 -13.31 14.07 -21.82
N SER A 174 -12.37 13.38 -21.18
CA SER A 174 -11.10 13.99 -20.77
C SER A 174 -9.93 13.26 -21.39
N SER A 175 -9.00 14.01 -21.99
CA SER A 175 -7.69 13.46 -22.36
C SER A 175 -6.80 13.43 -21.13
N ALA A 176 -5.93 12.42 -21.01
CA ALA A 176 -4.91 12.37 -19.98
C ALA A 176 -4.10 13.68 -19.95
N GLY A 177 -3.87 14.24 -18.76
CA GLY A 177 -3.16 15.50 -18.56
C GLY A 177 -3.95 16.77 -18.91
N SER A 178 -5.25 16.66 -19.22
CA SER A 178 -6.13 17.84 -19.34
C SER A 178 -6.53 18.40 -17.97
N GLU A 179 -7.04 19.63 -17.94
CA GLU A 179 -7.62 20.22 -16.73
C GLU A 179 -8.80 19.39 -16.20
N ALA A 180 -9.58 18.76 -17.08
CA ALA A 180 -10.65 17.85 -16.66
C ALA A 180 -10.10 16.59 -15.99
N ASP A 181 -8.96 16.07 -16.46
CA ASP A 181 -8.27 14.93 -15.86
C ASP A 181 -7.71 15.30 -14.47
N ALA A 182 -7.10 16.48 -14.34
CA ALA A 182 -6.66 17.01 -13.05
C ALA A 182 -7.83 17.17 -12.07
N ALA A 183 -9.00 17.62 -12.52
CA ALA A 183 -10.20 17.74 -11.69
C ALA A 183 -10.69 16.36 -11.20
N ARG A 184 -10.60 15.33 -12.04
CA ARG A 184 -10.93 13.95 -11.65
C ARG A 184 -9.97 13.44 -10.57
N ILE A 185 -8.67 13.64 -10.75
CA ILE A 185 -7.64 13.22 -9.79
C ILE A 185 -7.87 13.91 -8.43
N GLY A 186 -8.03 15.24 -8.44
CA GLY A 186 -8.30 15.98 -7.21
C GLY A 186 -9.61 15.54 -6.54
N LEU A 187 -10.67 15.25 -7.30
CA LEU A 187 -11.93 14.72 -6.75
C LEU A 187 -11.76 13.33 -6.14
N VAL A 188 -10.99 12.43 -6.76
CA VAL A 188 -10.67 11.11 -6.19
C VAL A 188 -10.00 11.32 -4.83
N THR A 189 -8.98 12.16 -4.74
CA THR A 189 -8.26 12.41 -3.49
C THR A 189 -9.18 13.02 -2.43
N TRP A 190 -9.93 14.07 -2.79
CA TRP A 190 -10.83 14.75 -1.87
C TRP A 190 -11.96 13.84 -1.36
N GLU A 191 -12.62 13.09 -2.25
CA GLU A 191 -13.67 12.17 -1.84
C GLU A 191 -13.12 11.06 -0.93
N ARG A 192 -11.92 10.53 -1.21
CA ARG A 192 -11.31 9.50 -0.36
C ARG A 192 -11.10 9.99 1.05
N LEU A 193 -10.53 11.17 1.25
CA LEU A 193 -10.40 11.76 2.58
C LEU A 193 -11.77 11.88 3.26
N VAL A 194 -12.76 12.47 2.58
CA VAL A 194 -14.10 12.67 3.14
C VAL A 194 -14.78 11.35 3.51
N ARG A 195 -14.62 10.31 2.70
CA ARG A 195 -15.16 8.97 2.98
C ARG A 195 -14.46 8.29 4.14
N ARG A 196 -13.16 8.49 4.32
CA ARG A 196 -12.44 8.02 5.52
C ARG A 196 -12.99 8.69 6.76
N LEU A 197 -13.14 10.02 6.74
CA LEU A 197 -13.73 10.77 7.85
C LEU A 197 -15.16 10.29 8.18
N GLU A 198 -15.98 10.03 7.16
CA GLU A 198 -17.33 9.49 7.33
C GLU A 198 -17.34 8.11 7.98
N ARG A 199 -16.38 7.26 7.64
CA ARG A 199 -16.29 5.87 8.10
C ARG A 199 -15.34 5.69 9.29
N ASP A 200 -15.02 6.76 10.00
CA ASP A 200 -14.10 6.76 11.16
C ASP A 200 -12.76 6.07 10.82
N TRP A 201 -12.17 6.49 9.69
CA TRP A 201 -10.89 6.04 9.13
C TRP A 201 -10.83 4.60 8.63
N ALA A 202 -11.97 3.90 8.56
CA ALA A 202 -12.05 2.60 7.90
C ALA A 202 -11.60 2.69 6.41
N PRO A 203 -11.04 1.61 5.83
CA PRO A 203 -10.96 0.25 6.39
C PRO A 203 -9.83 0.02 7.40
N SER A 204 -8.74 0.77 7.33
CA SER A 204 -7.57 0.54 8.21
C SER A 204 -7.71 1.11 9.62
N GLY A 205 -8.55 2.13 9.82
CA GLY A 205 -8.60 2.89 11.06
C GLY A 205 -7.34 3.74 11.29
N ARG A 206 -6.47 3.86 10.28
CA ARG A 206 -5.16 4.51 10.36
C ARG A 206 -5.07 5.58 9.29
N TYR A 207 -4.37 6.67 9.56
CA TYR A 207 -4.06 7.71 8.59
C TYR A 207 -2.85 8.51 9.04
N ARG A 208 -2.21 9.24 8.13
CA ARG A 208 -1.04 10.06 8.43
C ARG A 208 -1.36 11.55 8.38
N PRO A 209 -0.75 12.38 9.25
CA PRO A 209 -0.95 13.82 9.26
C PRO A 209 -0.50 14.49 7.96
N ASP A 210 0.65 14.09 7.40
CA ASP A 210 1.16 14.63 6.14
C ASP A 210 0.23 14.33 4.96
N LEU A 211 -0.39 13.13 4.94
CA LEU A 211 -1.38 12.79 3.91
C LEU A 211 -2.67 13.59 4.06
N TYR A 212 -3.10 13.87 5.28
CA TYR A 212 -4.24 14.73 5.51
C TYR A 212 -4.00 16.15 4.95
N GLU A 213 -2.81 16.70 5.16
CA GLU A 213 -2.43 18.00 4.61
C GLU A 213 -2.28 18.00 3.08
N GLU A 214 -1.71 16.93 2.50
CA GLU A 214 -1.67 16.72 1.05
C GLU A 214 -3.08 16.72 0.45
N ASP A 215 -4.01 15.97 1.05
CA ASP A 215 -5.41 15.89 0.59
C ASP A 215 -6.13 17.24 0.70
N LEU A 216 -5.82 18.06 1.72
CA LEU A 216 -6.33 19.43 1.84
C LEU A 216 -5.74 20.34 0.75
N ALA A 217 -4.47 20.16 0.38
CA ALA A 217 -3.85 20.89 -0.72
C ALA A 217 -4.50 20.53 -2.08
N GLU A 218 -4.87 19.27 -2.30
CA GLU A 218 -5.63 18.87 -3.50
C GLU A 218 -7.00 19.57 -3.56
N ARG A 219 -7.63 19.84 -2.42
CA ARG A 219 -8.86 20.64 -2.38
C ARG A 219 -8.63 22.11 -2.77
N ASP A 220 -7.47 22.69 -2.45
CA ASP A 220 -7.09 24.04 -2.91
C ASP A 220 -6.89 24.04 -4.43
N GLU A 221 -6.22 23.03 -4.97
CA GLU A 221 -5.98 22.91 -6.42
C GLU A 221 -7.30 22.80 -7.19
N LEU A 222 -8.32 22.10 -6.65
CA LEU A 222 -9.66 22.07 -7.24
C LEU A 222 -10.33 23.46 -7.31
N GLU A 223 -10.10 24.33 -6.32
CA GLU A 223 -10.61 25.70 -6.33
C GLU A 223 -9.91 26.55 -7.40
N VAL A 224 -8.59 26.42 -7.53
CA VAL A 224 -7.79 27.10 -8.56
C VAL A 224 -8.14 26.61 -9.98
N LEU A 225 -8.49 25.33 -10.10
CA LEU A 225 -8.78 24.68 -11.38
C LEU A 225 -10.18 25.02 -11.91
N GLU A 226 -11.17 25.19 -11.03
CA GLU A 226 -12.56 25.49 -11.38
C GLU A 226 -12.72 26.57 -12.47
N PRO A 227 -12.12 27.78 -12.37
CA PRO A 227 -12.30 28.83 -13.37
C PRO A 227 -11.64 28.53 -14.73
N ARG A 228 -10.79 27.51 -14.81
CA ARG A 228 -10.07 27.14 -16.03
C ARG A 228 -10.81 26.07 -16.82
N LEU A 229 -11.65 25.29 -16.14
CA LEU A 229 -12.41 24.21 -16.75
C LEU A 229 -13.36 24.69 -17.85
N PRO A 230 -13.62 23.85 -18.87
CA PRO A 230 -14.72 24.08 -19.79
C PRO A 230 -16.04 24.31 -19.05
N GLU A 231 -16.85 25.26 -19.52
CA GLU A 231 -18.13 25.63 -18.90
C GLU A 231 -19.04 24.41 -18.62
N ALA A 232 -19.01 23.42 -19.50
CA ALA A 232 -19.76 22.17 -19.34
C ALA A 232 -19.38 21.36 -18.09
N TYR A 233 -18.17 21.54 -17.56
CA TYR A 233 -17.61 20.77 -16.44
C TYR A 233 -17.68 21.52 -15.11
N VAL A 234 -17.78 22.85 -15.15
CA VAL A 234 -17.85 23.71 -13.96
C VAL A 234 -19.03 23.33 -13.06
N GLN A 235 -20.24 23.19 -13.63
CA GLN A 235 -21.42 22.87 -12.81
C GLN A 235 -21.38 21.44 -12.22
N PRO A 236 -20.96 20.40 -12.97
CA PRO A 236 -20.66 19.09 -12.38
C PRO A 236 -19.65 19.15 -11.24
N LEU A 237 -18.53 19.86 -11.42
CA LEU A 237 -17.50 19.98 -10.39
C LEU A 237 -18.05 20.67 -9.13
N ARG A 238 -18.72 21.82 -9.27
CA ARG A 238 -19.34 22.53 -8.14
C ARG A 238 -20.34 21.66 -7.39
N THR A 239 -21.09 20.82 -8.11
CA THR A 239 -22.06 19.90 -7.50
C THR A 239 -21.34 18.82 -6.69
N ALA A 240 -20.26 18.24 -7.22
CA ALA A 240 -19.43 17.26 -6.52
C ALA A 240 -18.78 17.87 -5.27
N LEU A 241 -18.11 19.01 -5.42
CA LEU A 241 -17.48 19.75 -4.31
C LEU A 241 -18.49 20.10 -3.23
N GLY A 242 -19.67 20.63 -3.59
CA GLY A 242 -20.70 20.97 -2.60
C GLY A 242 -21.17 19.77 -1.76
N GLN A 243 -21.24 18.57 -2.34
CA GLN A 243 -21.58 17.36 -1.61
C GLN A 243 -20.45 16.92 -0.67
N LEU A 244 -19.22 16.88 -1.17
CA LEU A 244 -18.05 16.46 -0.39
C LEU A 244 -17.75 17.45 0.74
N ASP A 245 -17.82 18.75 0.47
CA ASP A 245 -17.60 19.82 1.45
C ASP A 245 -18.65 19.78 2.58
N ALA A 246 -19.90 19.45 2.26
CA ALA A 246 -20.95 19.29 3.27
C ALA A 246 -20.69 18.07 4.18
N LEU A 247 -20.22 16.95 3.60
CA LEU A 247 -19.80 15.77 4.36
C LEU A 247 -18.57 16.08 5.21
N PHE A 248 -17.54 16.72 4.64
CA PHE A 248 -16.33 17.14 5.35
C PHE A 248 -16.69 17.99 6.58
N ARG A 249 -17.55 19.00 6.43
CA ARG A 249 -18.05 19.83 7.56
C ARG A 249 -18.74 19.00 8.64
N THR A 250 -19.45 17.94 8.24
CA THR A 250 -20.17 17.05 9.15
C THR A 250 -19.21 16.24 10.03
N TYR A 251 -18.04 15.86 9.53
CA TYR A 251 -17.09 14.99 10.24
C TYR A 251 -15.86 15.72 10.80
N THR A 252 -15.82 17.04 10.67
CA THR A 252 -14.74 17.90 11.19
C THR A 252 -15.27 18.98 12.12
N VAL A 253 -14.38 19.59 12.91
CA VAL A 253 -14.68 20.71 13.81
C VAL A 253 -13.83 21.94 13.42
N PRO A 254 -14.36 23.17 13.59
CA PRO A 254 -13.59 24.39 13.35
C PRO A 254 -12.41 24.52 14.32
N MET A 255 -11.31 25.09 13.83
CA MET A 255 -10.19 25.59 14.63
C MET A 255 -10.39 27.06 14.99
N ALA A 256 -9.71 27.55 16.04
CA ALA A 256 -9.96 28.87 16.62
C ALA A 256 -9.72 30.05 15.66
N ASP A 257 -8.85 29.87 14.65
CA ASP A 257 -8.40 30.92 13.73
C ASP A 257 -8.65 30.55 12.25
N ALA A 258 -9.74 29.86 11.96
CA ALA A 258 -10.09 29.44 10.61
C ALA A 258 -10.35 30.64 9.68
N ASP A 259 -9.59 30.74 8.57
CA ASP A 259 -9.90 31.65 7.47
C ASP A 259 -11.21 31.23 6.78
N GLU A 260 -12.15 32.15 6.59
CA GLU A 260 -13.40 31.88 5.88
C GLU A 260 -13.19 31.58 4.39
N ALA A 261 -12.13 32.13 3.77
CA ALA A 261 -11.83 31.91 2.36
C ALA A 261 -11.38 30.46 2.10
N GLN A 262 -10.56 29.90 3.00
CA GLN A 262 -10.09 28.50 2.95
C GLN A 262 -10.61 27.72 4.15
N TRP A 263 -11.93 27.79 4.36
CA TRP A 263 -12.57 27.27 5.56
C TRP A 263 -12.29 25.79 5.83
N TRP A 264 -11.95 24.98 4.81
CA TRP A 264 -11.61 23.55 5.00
C TRP A 264 -10.27 23.36 5.70
N ARG A 265 -9.28 24.23 5.46
CA ARG A 265 -7.99 24.22 6.17
C ARG A 265 -8.12 24.59 7.65
N GLY A 266 -9.08 25.44 7.98
CA GLY A 266 -9.41 25.82 9.36
C GLY A 266 -10.21 24.75 10.13
N ARG A 267 -10.09 23.46 9.77
CA ARG A 267 -10.85 22.37 10.39
C ARG A 267 -9.98 21.15 10.61
N ARG A 268 -10.27 20.47 11.71
CA ARG A 268 -9.66 19.19 12.05
C ARG A 268 -10.71 18.08 12.14
N PRO A 269 -10.34 16.81 11.90
CA PRO A 269 -11.22 15.69 12.13
C PRO A 269 -11.73 15.63 13.57
N ARG A 270 -12.92 15.07 13.77
CA ARG A 270 -13.47 14.83 15.12
C ARG A 270 -12.71 13.74 15.89
N HIS A 271 -12.23 12.75 15.16
CA HIS A 271 -11.41 11.66 15.65
C HIS A 271 -10.15 11.64 14.81
N VAL A 272 -8.99 11.59 15.45
CA VAL A 272 -7.70 11.67 14.77
C VAL A 272 -6.94 10.36 15.00
N PRO A 273 -6.60 9.60 13.94
CA PRO A 273 -6.00 8.28 14.07
C PRO A 273 -4.47 8.34 14.26
N TRP A 274 -3.88 9.54 14.26
CA TRP A 274 -2.45 9.81 14.43
C TRP A 274 -2.09 10.52 15.74
N GLU A 275 -3.02 10.67 16.69
CA GLU A 275 -2.73 11.30 18.00
C GLU A 275 -1.99 10.37 18.97
N ASP A 276 -1.94 9.06 18.71
CA ASP A 276 -1.13 8.09 19.49
C ASP A 276 0.36 8.11 19.12
N ASP A 277 0.74 8.82 18.05
CA ASP A 277 2.14 9.13 17.73
C ASP A 277 2.59 10.31 18.61
N ALA A 278 3.13 9.99 19.79
CA ALA A 278 3.50 10.93 20.84
C ALA A 278 4.45 12.07 20.38
N GLU A 279 5.12 11.92 19.24
CA GLU A 279 6.01 12.91 18.65
C GLU A 279 5.23 13.99 17.87
N THR A 280 4.12 13.63 17.22
CA THR A 280 3.29 14.55 16.43
C THR A 280 2.32 15.35 17.29
N ALA A 281 1.78 14.75 18.36
CA ALA A 281 0.97 15.48 19.34
C ALA A 281 1.75 16.65 19.98
N ALA A 282 3.06 16.44 20.22
CA ALA A 282 3.95 17.45 20.77
C ALA A 282 4.29 18.56 19.76
N GLU A 283 4.40 18.25 18.47
CA GLU A 283 4.66 19.23 17.41
C GLU A 283 3.45 20.16 17.18
N TRP A 284 2.23 19.60 17.19
CA TRP A 284 1.00 20.39 17.12
C TRP A 284 0.75 21.22 18.40
N ASP A 285 1.09 20.70 19.58
CA ASP A 285 1.06 21.47 20.83
C ASP A 285 2.14 22.57 20.85
N ALA A 286 3.32 22.34 20.26
CA ALA A 286 4.38 23.34 20.15
C ALA A 286 4.02 24.48 19.17
N GLU A 287 3.37 24.18 18.05
CA GLU A 287 2.85 25.20 17.14
C GLU A 287 1.72 26.02 17.80
N ARG A 288 0.87 25.39 18.62
CA ARG A 288 -0.14 26.09 19.44
C ARG A 288 0.49 27.05 20.45
N ASP A 289 1.54 26.62 21.14
CA ASP A 289 2.20 27.44 22.15
C ASP A 289 3.04 28.57 21.52
N ALA A 290 3.62 28.34 20.33
CA ALA A 290 4.29 29.38 19.55
C ALA A 290 3.33 30.46 19.03
N ALA A 291 2.13 30.08 18.58
CA ALA A 291 1.10 31.02 18.13
C ALA A 291 0.49 31.87 19.27
N THR A 292 0.50 31.35 20.50
CA THR A 292 -0.06 32.05 21.66
C THR A 292 0.98 32.94 22.37
N GLY A 293 2.27 32.71 22.13
CA GLY A 293 3.38 33.43 22.78
C GLY A 293 3.71 34.81 22.23
N ASP A 294 3.14 35.23 21.08
CA ASP A 294 3.46 36.49 20.40
C ASP A 294 2.45 37.64 20.70
N GLN A 295 1.61 37.47 21.73
CA GLN A 295 0.66 38.50 22.20
C GLN A 295 0.91 38.99 23.64
N MET A 296 2.17 39.13 24.06
CA MET A 296 2.52 39.78 25.33
C MET A 296 3.69 40.75 25.17
#